data_AF-A0A9E2RKU9-F1
#
_entry.id   AF-A0A9E2RKU9-F1
#
_cell.length_a   1.000
_cell.length_b   1.000
_cell.length_c   1.000
_cell.angle_alpha   90.00
_cell.angle_beta   90.00
_cell.angle_gamma   90.00
#
_symmetry.space_group_name_H-M   'P 1'
#
loop_
_entity.id
_entity.type
_entity.pdbx_description
1 polymer ?
#
loop_
_entity_poly.entity_id
_entity_poly.type
_entity_poly.pdbx_seq_one_letter_code
_entity_poly.pdbx_strand_id
1 'polypeptide(L)'
;MDVDLVALVGLSAEDASCLQSLKPLMAGNQGDVINAFYGRILAFPRFKEMIEKTCEREQLDIGQLVSHINNVQFQHWQRFFSGTPDKAFKDFAQKIGTAHEKCLLSSDLYVASSAVILEKFIGLALGQHLGETTQAKEIMDALSAIVRMFFLDISYAISAYDNAAARTTLRQVSESLLNTFEVDVARGLGSMASAAEELNGTIKSIVDLNLGNMQRCRDTVSSIETLTKNLADLAVTTQQIENFVKVITDVSRKTKLLALNAAIEAARSGEYGRGFSVVANEVKALANEAENAAKDVKRQASDIQRAIDCAINQVTGSQKLVQEIDAGMATESEAIGFQNTAVREISTNLAIVSESAHGLRARFKTLDVA
;
A
#
# COMPACT_ATOMS: atom_id res chain seq x y z
N MET A 1 -0.11 40.88 7.30
CA MET A 1 -0.23 42.30 6.95
C MET A 1 1.08 42.94 7.38
N ASP A 2 1.86 43.50 6.46
CA ASP A 2 3.14 44.14 6.82
C ASP A 2 2.82 45.54 7.35
N VAL A 3 2.91 45.70 8.67
CA VAL A 3 2.61 46.96 9.35
C VAL A 3 3.93 47.58 9.77
N ASP A 4 4.14 48.84 9.40
CA ASP A 4 5.28 49.60 9.90
C ASP A 4 5.09 49.84 11.41
N LEU A 5 5.75 49.00 12.21
CA LEU A 5 5.67 49.05 13.67
C LEU A 5 6.24 50.34 14.23
N VAL A 6 7.24 50.96 13.58
CA VAL A 6 7.84 52.22 14.03
C VAL A 6 6.82 53.35 13.89
N ALA A 7 6.16 53.41 12.72
CA ALA A 7 5.08 54.37 12.49
C ALA A 7 3.87 54.13 13.41
N LEU A 8 3.54 52.86 13.69
CA LEU A 8 2.41 52.48 14.55
C LEU A 8 2.62 52.91 16.02
N VAL A 9 3.81 52.71 16.58
CA VAL A 9 4.10 53.17 17.95
C VAL A 9 4.28 54.69 18.04
N GLY A 10 4.47 55.36 16.90
CA GLY A 10 4.60 56.80 16.80
C GLY A 10 5.94 57.34 17.30
N LEU A 11 7.04 56.59 17.10
CA LEU A 11 8.37 57.04 17.54
C LEU A 11 8.85 58.23 16.68
N SER A 12 9.14 59.34 17.33
CA SER A 12 9.57 60.61 16.71
C SER A 12 11.07 60.87 16.90
N ALA A 13 11.60 61.89 16.21
CA ALA A 13 13.00 62.31 16.39
C ALA A 13 13.24 62.94 17.78
N GLU A 14 12.21 63.56 18.35
CA GLU A 14 12.20 64.08 19.70
C GLU A 14 12.31 62.94 20.73
N ASP A 15 11.57 61.83 20.53
CA ASP A 15 11.67 60.64 21.38
C ASP A 15 13.10 60.08 21.39
N ALA A 16 13.78 60.08 20.23
CA ALA A 16 15.16 59.62 20.13
C ALA A 16 16.13 60.48 20.95
N SER A 17 15.92 61.80 20.96
CA SER A 17 16.72 62.74 21.75
C SER A 17 16.51 62.53 23.25
N CYS A 18 15.27 62.30 23.69
CA CYS A 18 14.95 61.97 25.09
C CYS A 18 15.59 60.65 25.54
N LEU A 19 15.56 59.61 24.70
CA LEU A 19 16.20 58.33 25.00
C LEU A 19 17.73 58.47 25.10
N GLN A 20 18.34 59.28 24.22
CA GLN A 20 19.77 59.56 24.26
C GLN A 20 20.19 60.29 25.53
N SER A 21 19.39 61.23 26.04
CA SER A 21 19.70 61.91 27.31
C SER A 21 19.65 60.98 28.52
N LEU A 22 18.87 59.89 28.46
CA LEU A 22 18.78 58.87 29.50
C LEU A 22 19.90 57.83 29.44
N LYS A 23 20.60 57.72 28.31
CA LYS A 23 21.63 56.69 28.05
C LYS A 23 22.77 56.66 29.09
N PRO A 24 23.35 57.79 29.55
CA PRO A 24 24.40 57.77 30.57
C PRO A 24 23.91 57.25 31.92
N LEU A 25 22.68 57.61 32.31
CA LEU A 25 22.06 57.12 33.54
C LEU A 25 21.81 55.62 33.47
N MET A 26 21.33 55.13 32.33
CA MET A 26 21.17 53.69 32.14
C MET A 26 22.51 52.94 32.25
N ALA A 27 23.58 53.48 31.66
CA ALA A 27 24.92 52.87 31.75
C ALA A 27 25.44 52.79 33.20
N GLY A 28 25.10 53.78 34.04
CA GLY A 28 25.45 53.78 35.46
C GLY A 28 24.61 52.86 36.35
N ASN A 29 23.37 52.54 35.95
CA ASN A 29 22.39 51.80 36.78
C ASN A 29 22.05 50.39 36.26
N GLN A 30 22.71 49.91 35.20
CA GLN A 30 22.43 48.62 34.56
C GLN A 30 22.41 47.41 35.53
N GLY A 31 23.34 47.38 36.49
CA GLY A 31 23.46 46.28 37.45
C GLY A 31 22.24 46.20 38.35
N ASP A 32 21.73 47.35 38.79
CA ASP A 32 20.55 47.43 39.64
C ASP A 32 19.28 47.00 38.90
N VAL A 33 19.16 47.36 37.62
CA VAL A 33 18.01 46.95 36.78
C VAL A 33 17.99 45.44 36.60
N ILE A 34 19.12 44.83 36.24
CA ILE A 34 19.22 43.38 36.02
C ILE A 34 19.08 42.59 37.34
N ASN A 35 19.69 43.06 38.42
CA ASN A 35 19.57 42.41 39.73
C ASN A 35 18.13 42.46 40.25
N ALA A 36 17.41 43.57 40.05
CA ALA A 36 15.99 43.66 40.38
C ALA A 36 15.14 42.70 39.52
N PHE A 37 15.44 42.59 38.23
CA PHE A 37 14.77 41.67 37.31
C PHE A 37 14.96 40.21 37.72
N TYR A 38 16.20 39.74 37.88
CA TYR A 38 16.49 38.36 38.28
C TYR A 38 16.08 38.07 39.72
N GLY A 39 16.22 39.02 40.64
CA GLY A 39 15.71 38.88 42.01
C GLY A 39 14.20 38.62 42.04
N ARG A 40 13.44 39.26 41.14
CA ARG A 40 12.00 39.03 41.01
C ARG A 40 11.68 37.73 40.28
N ILE A 41 12.34 37.44 39.16
CA ILE A 41 12.06 36.24 38.36
C ILE A 41 12.45 34.95 39.07
N LEU A 42 13.60 34.92 39.74
CA LEU A 42 14.06 33.74 40.48
C LEU A 42 13.22 33.45 41.74
N ALA A 43 12.42 34.41 42.19
CA ALA A 43 11.43 34.17 43.25
C ALA A 43 10.23 33.32 42.77
N PHE A 44 10.03 33.17 41.45
CA PHE A 44 8.99 32.30 40.89
C PHE A 44 9.57 30.90 40.59
N PRO A 45 9.05 29.81 41.23
CA PRO A 45 9.61 28.47 41.11
C PRO A 45 9.75 27.96 39.66
N ARG A 46 8.76 28.22 38.81
CA ARG A 46 8.76 27.77 37.40
C ARG A 46 9.85 28.43 36.56
N PHE A 47 10.16 29.70 36.81
CA PHE A 47 11.25 30.40 36.12
C PHE A 47 12.61 29.90 36.60
N LYS A 48 12.74 29.65 37.89
CA LYS A 48 13.94 29.05 38.46
C LYS A 48 14.24 27.68 37.83
N GLU A 49 13.24 26.80 37.74
CA GLU A 49 13.37 25.48 37.10
C GLU A 49 13.79 25.58 35.62
N MET A 50 13.21 26.52 34.87
CA MET A 50 13.57 26.74 33.46
C MET A 50 15.03 27.19 33.29
N ILE A 51 15.49 28.08 34.17
CA ILE A 51 16.87 28.55 34.19
C ILE A 51 17.82 27.40 34.58
N GLU A 52 17.47 26.61 35.59
CA GLU A 52 18.24 25.43 36.02
C GLU A 52 18.38 24.39 34.89
N LYS A 53 17.30 24.07 34.18
CA LYS A 53 17.32 23.19 33.00
C LYS A 53 18.20 23.73 31.87
N THR A 54 18.19 25.04 31.67
CA THR A 54 19.06 25.69 30.67
C THR A 54 20.52 25.60 31.09
N CYS A 55 20.82 25.86 32.36
CA CYS A 55 22.15 25.69 32.95
C CYS A 55 22.69 24.26 32.81
N GLU A 56 21.85 23.24 33.04
CA GLU A 56 22.20 21.83 32.84
C GLU A 56 22.56 21.54 31.37
N ARG A 57 21.75 22.05 30.43
CA ARG A 57 21.99 21.87 28.98
C ARG A 57 23.28 22.52 28.51
N GLU A 58 23.55 23.75 28.97
CA GLU A 58 24.71 24.54 28.54
C GLU A 58 25.97 24.31 29.40
N GLN A 59 25.87 23.49 30.45
CA GLN A 59 26.95 23.21 31.41
C GLN A 59 27.49 24.46 32.11
N LEU A 60 26.59 25.35 32.57
CA LEU A 60 26.89 26.60 33.26
C LEU A 60 26.25 26.65 34.65
N ASP A 61 26.81 27.44 35.58
CA ASP A 61 26.08 27.82 36.80
C ASP A 61 25.16 29.03 36.56
N ILE A 62 24.17 29.23 37.45
CA ILE A 62 23.19 30.32 37.33
C ILE A 62 23.87 31.70 37.33
N GLY A 63 24.93 31.90 38.12
CA GLY A 63 25.66 33.16 38.18
C GLY A 63 26.39 33.47 36.87
N GLN A 64 27.01 32.46 36.25
CA GLN A 64 27.63 32.56 34.93
C GLN A 64 26.61 32.88 33.84
N LEU A 65 25.47 32.19 33.84
CA LEU A 65 24.39 32.44 32.87
C LEU A 65 23.83 33.86 33.03
N VAL A 66 23.52 34.29 34.25
CA VAL A 66 23.02 35.64 34.54
C VAL A 66 24.05 36.70 34.13
N SER A 67 25.34 36.49 34.41
CA SER A 67 26.42 37.40 34.00
C SER A 67 26.52 37.50 32.46
N HIS A 68 26.41 36.38 31.77
CA HIS A 68 26.40 36.35 30.30
C HIS A 68 25.18 37.09 29.72
N ILE A 69 23.98 36.77 30.21
CA ILE A 69 22.73 37.42 29.75
C ILE A 69 22.77 38.92 30.05
N ASN A 70 23.29 39.32 31.21
CA ASN A 70 23.46 40.73 31.57
C ASN A 70 24.30 41.47 30.52
N ASN A 71 25.46 40.93 30.12
CA ASN A 71 26.30 41.56 29.10
C ASN A 71 25.57 41.69 27.75
N VAL A 72 24.86 40.64 27.32
CA VAL A 72 24.10 40.64 26.07
C VAL A 72 22.93 41.63 26.12
N GLN A 73 22.18 41.67 27.22
CA GLN A 73 21.06 42.60 27.42
C GLN A 73 21.52 44.05 27.52
N PHE A 74 22.67 44.31 28.16
CA PHE A 74 23.22 45.65 28.22
C PHE A 74 23.57 46.21 26.83
N GLN A 75 24.19 45.39 25.97
CA GLN A 75 24.46 45.80 24.59
C GLN A 75 23.19 46.12 23.82
N HIS A 76 22.10 45.39 24.08
CA HIS A 76 20.78 45.69 23.52
C HIS A 76 20.24 47.02 24.04
N TRP A 77 20.28 47.24 25.36
CA TRP A 77 19.81 48.47 25.98
C TRP A 77 20.59 49.70 25.52
N GLN A 78 21.89 49.59 25.23
CA GLN A 78 22.63 50.70 24.64
C GLN A 78 22.09 51.14 23.26
N ARG A 79 21.52 50.20 22.48
CA ARG A 79 20.82 50.47 21.22
C ARG A 79 19.40 50.98 21.47
N PHE A 80 18.71 50.42 22.47
CA PHE A 80 17.41 50.93 22.91
C PHE A 80 17.49 52.45 23.21
N PHE A 81 18.42 52.84 24.06
CA PHE A 81 18.62 54.24 24.45
C PHE A 81 19.37 55.08 23.42
N SER A 82 19.79 54.53 22.25
CA SER A 82 20.19 55.40 21.14
C SER A 82 18.98 56.02 20.43
N GLY A 83 17.77 55.51 20.69
CA GLY A 83 16.53 56.05 20.16
C GLY A 83 16.32 55.81 18.67
N THR A 84 17.13 54.94 18.06
CA THR A 84 17.13 54.68 16.62
C THR A 84 16.70 53.23 16.36
N PRO A 85 15.44 52.98 15.95
CA PRO A 85 14.95 51.64 15.64
C PRO A 85 15.42 51.19 14.26
N ASP A 86 16.74 51.10 14.09
CA ASP A 86 17.36 50.66 12.84
C ASP A 86 17.24 49.13 12.65
N LYS A 87 17.73 48.65 11.50
CA LYS A 87 17.73 47.22 11.21
C LYS A 87 18.50 46.40 12.26
N ALA A 88 19.59 46.93 12.81
CA ALA A 88 20.40 46.21 13.79
C ALA A 88 19.66 46.07 15.12
N PHE A 89 18.91 47.08 15.54
CA PHE A 89 18.01 47.01 16.70
C PHE A 89 16.94 45.94 16.50
N LYS A 90 16.24 45.98 15.35
CA LYS A 90 15.23 44.98 14.99
C LYS A 90 15.80 43.56 14.99
N ASP A 91 16.92 43.34 14.29
CA ASP A 91 17.56 42.03 14.17
C ASP A 91 17.95 41.47 15.55
N PHE A 92 18.41 42.33 16.46
CA PHE A 92 18.78 41.93 17.82
C PHE A 92 17.56 41.59 18.68
N ALA A 93 16.52 42.43 18.66
CA ALA A 93 15.24 42.16 19.35
C ALA A 93 14.62 40.84 18.88
N GLN A 94 14.65 40.57 17.57
CA GLN A 94 14.20 39.30 17.01
C GLN A 94 15.05 38.12 17.50
N LYS A 95 16.38 38.29 17.59
CA LYS A 95 17.29 37.28 18.13
C LYS A 95 16.97 36.94 19.59
N ILE A 96 16.64 37.95 20.40
CA ILE A 96 16.18 37.80 21.77
C ILE A 96 14.89 36.96 21.79
N GLY A 97 13.90 37.30 20.95
CA GLY A 97 12.66 36.53 20.82
C GLY A 97 12.89 35.04 20.53
N THR A 98 13.71 34.74 19.52
CA THR A 98 14.07 33.35 19.18
C THR A 98 14.85 32.64 20.29
N ALA A 99 15.71 33.34 21.03
CA ALA A 99 16.45 32.75 22.14
C ALA A 99 15.52 32.36 23.31
N HIS A 100 14.51 33.19 23.61
CA HIS A 100 13.54 32.89 24.67
C HIS A 100 12.61 31.72 24.29
N GLU A 101 12.25 31.57 23.01
CA GLU A 101 11.50 30.41 22.51
C GLU A 101 12.27 29.10 22.73
N LYS A 102 13.58 29.09 22.43
CA LYS A 102 14.45 27.92 22.65
C LYS A 102 14.60 27.53 24.13
N CYS A 103 14.33 28.46 25.03
CA CYS A 103 14.30 28.23 26.47
C CYS A 103 12.90 27.83 26.98
N LEU A 104 11.93 27.65 26.08
CA LEU A 104 10.53 27.28 26.39
C LEU A 104 9.79 28.34 27.23
N LEU A 105 10.19 29.60 27.13
CA LEU A 105 9.55 30.71 27.83
C LEU A 105 8.36 31.23 27.03
N SER A 106 7.12 31.00 27.46
CA SER A 106 5.95 31.49 26.70
C SER A 106 5.95 33.01 26.50
N SER A 107 5.39 33.46 25.37
CA SER A 107 5.28 34.87 25.02
C SER A 107 4.56 35.69 26.11
N ASP A 108 3.52 35.13 26.75
CA ASP A 108 2.83 35.76 27.89
C ASP A 108 3.78 36.04 29.07
N LEU A 109 4.65 35.07 29.40
CA LEU A 109 5.61 35.20 30.50
C LEU A 109 6.74 36.17 30.12
N TYR A 110 7.16 36.16 28.86
CA TYR A 110 8.12 37.12 28.33
C TYR A 110 7.59 38.56 28.44
N VAL A 111 6.36 38.82 28.00
CA VAL A 111 5.72 40.15 28.12
C VAL A 111 5.51 40.55 29.58
N ALA A 112 4.97 39.65 30.40
CA ALA A 112 4.66 39.94 31.80
C ALA A 112 5.93 40.24 32.62
N SER A 113 7.00 39.46 32.42
CA SER A 113 8.27 39.67 33.12
C SER A 113 8.97 40.97 32.69
N SER A 114 8.77 41.41 31.46
CA SER A 114 9.32 42.65 30.93
C SER A 114 8.78 43.89 31.66
N ALA A 115 7.60 43.82 32.30
CA ALA A 115 7.07 44.91 33.12
C ALA A 115 8.03 45.39 34.22
N VAL A 116 8.86 44.48 34.76
CA VAL A 116 9.87 44.80 35.78
C VAL A 116 10.97 45.70 35.21
N ILE A 117 11.38 45.47 33.97
CA ILE A 117 12.38 46.30 33.28
C ILE A 117 11.80 47.68 32.97
N LEU A 118 10.56 47.72 32.46
CA LEU A 118 9.85 48.97 32.15
C LEU A 118 9.69 49.85 33.40
N GLU A 119 9.30 49.27 34.54
CA GLU A 119 9.21 49.97 35.83
C GLU A 119 10.54 50.67 36.19
N LYS A 120 11.68 49.98 35.99
CA LYS A 120 13.00 50.57 36.29
C LYS A 120 13.40 51.64 35.30
N PHE A 121 13.10 51.48 34.01
CA PHE A 121 13.35 52.54 33.03
C PHE A 121 12.55 53.81 33.34
N ILE A 122 11.28 53.65 33.69
CA ILE A 122 10.41 54.76 34.15
C ILE A 122 11.00 55.41 35.41
N GLY A 123 11.44 54.62 36.38
CA GLY A 123 12.06 55.12 37.61
C GLY A 123 13.34 55.92 37.35
N LEU A 124 14.19 55.49 36.41
CA LEU A 124 15.39 56.22 36.00
C LEU A 124 15.06 57.57 35.35
N ALA A 125 14.07 57.60 34.47
CA ALA A 125 13.62 58.84 33.85
C ALA A 125 13.04 59.83 34.87
N LEU A 126 12.23 59.35 35.82
CA LEU A 126 11.72 60.20 36.90
C LEU A 126 12.85 60.73 37.79
N GLY A 127 13.83 59.87 38.13
CA GLY A 127 14.99 60.23 38.96
C GLY A 127 15.88 61.32 38.34
N GLN A 128 16.06 61.32 37.01
CA GLN A 128 16.80 62.36 36.30
C GLN A 128 16.20 63.76 36.48
N HIS A 129 14.87 63.81 36.58
CA HIS A 129 14.11 65.06 36.57
C HIS A 129 13.64 65.51 37.97
N LEU A 130 14.00 64.76 39.02
CA LEU A 130 13.73 65.07 40.42
C LEU A 130 14.79 66.05 40.97
N GLY A 131 14.43 67.34 41.04
CA GLY A 131 15.24 68.38 41.70
C GLY A 131 15.61 69.59 40.83
N GLU A 132 15.39 69.51 39.52
CA GLU A 132 15.47 70.65 38.61
C GLU A 132 14.10 71.37 38.55
N THR A 133 14.06 72.62 38.07
CA THR A 133 12.78 73.31 37.77
C THR A 133 12.16 72.73 36.49
N THR A 134 12.04 71.40 36.45
CA THR A 134 11.67 70.62 35.28
C THR A 134 10.20 70.84 34.98
N GLN A 135 9.88 71.13 33.72
CA GLN A 135 8.48 71.24 33.31
C GLN A 135 7.87 69.83 33.25
N ALA A 136 6.65 69.65 33.76
CA ALA A 136 5.93 68.37 33.72
C ALA A 136 5.88 67.74 32.31
N LYS A 137 6.03 68.57 31.27
CA LYS A 137 6.15 68.19 29.88
C LYS A 137 7.41 67.34 29.57
N GLU A 138 8.58 67.70 30.09
CA GLU A 138 9.84 66.99 29.81
C GLU A 138 9.82 65.57 30.39
N ILE A 139 9.26 65.42 31.59
CA ILE A 139 9.02 64.11 32.21
C ILE A 139 8.05 63.28 31.36
N MET A 140 6.94 63.88 30.93
CA MET A 140 5.94 63.20 30.09
C MET A 140 6.52 62.75 28.75
N ASP A 141 7.37 63.57 28.12
CA ASP A 141 8.04 63.26 26.85
C ASP A 141 9.04 62.10 27.03
N ALA A 142 9.86 62.13 28.08
CA ALA A 142 10.79 61.03 28.41
C ALA A 142 10.08 59.70 28.71
N LEU A 143 8.98 59.73 29.47
CA LEU A 143 8.17 58.55 29.75
C LEU A 143 7.51 58.00 28.48
N SER A 144 6.99 58.88 27.62
CA SER A 144 6.37 58.48 26.36
C SER A 144 7.39 57.82 25.42
N ALA A 145 8.60 58.38 25.33
CA ALA A 145 9.68 57.83 24.53
C ALA A 145 10.11 56.42 25.01
N ILE A 146 10.25 56.22 26.32
CA ILE A 146 10.53 54.89 26.91
C ILE A 146 9.42 53.91 26.56
N VAL A 147 8.15 54.27 26.80
CA VAL A 147 7.02 53.37 26.58
C VAL A 147 6.93 52.96 25.10
N ARG A 148 7.04 53.91 24.16
CA ARG A 148 6.99 53.63 22.72
C ARG A 148 8.12 52.69 22.29
N MET A 149 9.36 53.01 22.67
CA MET A 149 10.52 52.19 22.31
C MET A 149 10.45 50.80 22.95
N PHE A 150 9.92 50.70 24.17
CA PHE A 150 9.75 49.44 24.89
C PHE A 150 8.73 48.51 24.24
N PHE A 151 7.56 49.03 23.88
CA PHE A 151 6.56 48.23 23.18
C PHE A 151 6.99 47.87 21.75
N LEU A 152 7.78 48.71 21.08
CA LEU A 152 8.39 48.38 19.80
C LEU A 152 9.39 47.22 19.92
N ASP A 153 10.27 47.26 20.93
CA ASP A 153 11.24 46.21 21.22
C ASP A 153 10.58 44.85 21.45
N ILE A 154 9.60 44.83 22.37
CA ILE A 154 8.82 43.64 22.68
C ILE A 154 8.08 43.12 21.45
N SER A 155 7.50 44.01 20.63
CA SER A 155 6.78 43.61 19.42
C SER A 155 7.70 42.90 18.40
N TYR A 156 8.94 43.39 18.23
CA TYR A 156 9.92 42.70 17.38
C TYR A 156 10.33 41.35 17.96
N ALA A 157 10.54 41.25 19.26
CA ALA A 157 10.87 39.99 19.92
C ALA A 157 9.73 38.96 19.82
N ILE A 158 8.48 39.34 20.11
CA ILE A 158 7.30 38.47 20.00
C ILE A 158 7.11 37.99 18.57
N SER A 159 7.26 38.87 17.58
CA SER A 159 7.11 38.48 16.18
C SER A 159 8.09 37.38 15.78
N ALA A 160 9.35 37.45 16.24
CA ALA A 160 10.32 36.38 16.01
C ALA A 160 10.04 35.13 16.86
N TYR A 161 9.54 35.32 18.08
CA TYR A 161 9.14 34.24 18.98
C TYR A 161 8.05 33.37 18.37
N ASP A 162 6.92 33.97 17.96
CA ASP A 162 5.78 33.24 17.39
C ASP A 162 6.17 32.52 16.10
N ASN A 163 6.99 33.16 15.27
CA ASN A 163 7.54 32.55 14.07
C ASN A 163 8.46 31.34 14.39
N ALA A 164 9.30 31.44 15.43
CA ALA A 164 10.15 30.34 15.85
C ALA A 164 9.32 29.17 16.42
N ALA A 165 8.37 29.46 17.31
CA ALA A 165 7.48 28.46 17.92
C ALA A 165 6.62 27.74 16.87
N ALA A 166 6.13 28.47 15.86
CA ALA A 166 5.41 27.88 14.74
C ALA A 166 6.30 26.94 13.92
N ARG A 167 7.56 27.33 13.65
CA ARG A 167 8.54 26.46 12.95
C ARG A 167 8.86 25.20 13.76
N THR A 168 9.10 25.32 15.07
CA THR A 168 9.37 24.17 15.95
C THR A 168 8.19 23.18 15.94
N THR A 169 6.97 23.70 16.09
CA THR A 169 5.75 22.88 16.08
C THR A 169 5.55 22.19 14.72
N LEU A 170 5.71 22.93 13.62
CA LEU A 170 5.65 22.36 12.27
C LEU A 170 6.67 21.25 12.08
N ARG A 171 7.90 21.45 12.54
CA ARG A 171 8.97 20.44 12.47
C ARG A 171 8.60 19.16 13.21
N GLN A 172 8.18 19.27 14.47
CA GLN A 172 7.82 18.11 15.29
C GLN A 172 6.66 17.31 14.69
N VAL A 173 5.60 18.00 14.25
CA VAL A 173 4.45 17.36 13.60
C VAL A 173 4.88 16.72 12.27
N SER A 174 5.69 17.42 11.48
CA SER A 174 6.20 16.93 10.21
C SER A 174 7.05 15.67 10.36
N GLU A 175 8.01 15.64 11.30
CA GLU A 175 8.87 14.47 11.53
C GLU A 175 8.05 13.26 11.98
N SER A 176 7.09 13.46 12.89
CA SER A 176 6.20 12.41 13.37
C SER A 176 5.34 11.82 12.24
N LEU A 177 4.66 12.69 11.47
CA LEU A 177 3.85 12.28 10.32
C LEU A 177 4.67 11.51 9.28
N LEU A 178 5.90 11.97 9.02
CA LEU A 178 6.77 11.34 8.04
C LEU A 178 7.18 9.93 8.48
N ASN A 179 7.51 9.76 9.76
CA ASN A 179 7.87 8.46 10.31
C ASN A 179 6.68 7.48 10.26
N THR A 180 5.48 7.93 10.66
CA THR A 180 4.27 7.11 10.55
C THR A 180 3.98 6.72 9.10
N PHE A 181 4.07 7.68 8.17
CA PHE A 181 3.90 7.43 6.74
C PHE A 181 4.89 6.40 6.20
N GLU A 182 6.19 6.51 6.55
CA GLU A 182 7.20 5.54 6.11
C GLU A 182 6.91 4.13 6.61
N VAL A 183 6.55 3.98 7.90
CA VAL A 183 6.24 2.68 8.48
C VAL A 183 5.01 2.06 7.82
N ASP A 184 3.95 2.85 7.60
CA ASP A 184 2.71 2.37 6.98
C ASP A 184 2.91 2.00 5.51
N VAL A 185 3.63 2.83 4.75
CA VAL A 185 3.94 2.54 3.34
C VAL A 185 4.86 1.34 3.22
N ALA A 186 5.93 1.25 4.03
CA ALA A 186 6.85 0.11 3.99
C ALA A 186 6.12 -1.21 4.31
N ARG A 187 5.24 -1.20 5.32
CA ARG A 187 4.39 -2.34 5.67
C ARG A 187 3.44 -2.72 4.54
N GLY A 188 2.74 -1.74 3.96
CA GLY A 188 1.82 -1.96 2.84
C GLY A 188 2.53 -2.52 1.61
N LEU A 189 3.67 -1.94 1.25
CA LEU A 189 4.52 -2.41 0.15
C LEU A 189 5.03 -3.84 0.39
N GLY A 190 5.46 -4.16 1.61
CA GLY A 190 5.90 -5.50 1.98
C GLY A 190 4.78 -6.54 1.82
N SER A 191 3.58 -6.24 2.33
CA SER A 191 2.42 -7.13 2.17
C SER A 191 2.02 -7.32 0.71
N MET A 192 2.03 -6.26 -0.09
CA MET A 192 1.72 -6.35 -1.52
C MET A 192 2.79 -7.12 -2.30
N ALA A 193 4.07 -6.96 -1.95
CA ALA A 193 5.17 -7.72 -2.57
C ALA A 193 5.02 -9.22 -2.31
N SER A 194 4.76 -9.62 -1.07
CA SER A 194 4.51 -11.03 -0.74
C SER A 194 3.30 -11.59 -1.47
N ALA A 195 2.20 -10.83 -1.56
CA ALA A 195 1.02 -11.24 -2.32
C ALA A 195 1.33 -11.41 -3.83
N ALA A 196 2.14 -10.52 -4.41
CA ALA A 196 2.56 -10.62 -5.80
C ALA A 196 3.45 -11.85 -6.06
N GLU A 197 4.35 -12.18 -5.12
CA GLU A 197 5.18 -13.40 -5.19
C GLU A 197 4.33 -14.67 -5.11
N GLU A 198 3.37 -14.71 -4.20
CA GLU A 198 2.44 -15.84 -4.06
C GLU A 198 1.57 -16.00 -5.31
N LEU A 199 1.05 -14.91 -5.87
CA LEU A 199 0.33 -14.92 -7.15
C LEU A 199 1.21 -15.44 -8.30
N ASN A 200 2.48 -15.03 -8.35
CA ASN A 200 3.39 -15.54 -9.37
C ASN A 200 3.63 -17.05 -9.23
N GLY A 201 3.74 -17.56 -8.00
CA GLY A 201 3.85 -19.00 -7.71
C GLY A 201 2.61 -19.79 -8.11
N THR A 202 1.42 -19.26 -7.82
CA THR A 202 0.15 -19.89 -8.21
C THR A 202 -0.04 -19.89 -9.73
N ILE A 203 0.28 -18.78 -10.41
CA ILE A 203 0.28 -18.69 -11.89
C ILE A 203 1.17 -19.78 -12.49
N LYS A 204 2.40 -19.96 -11.99
CA LYS A 204 3.31 -21.01 -12.48
C LYS A 204 2.71 -22.41 -12.29
N SER A 205 2.11 -22.67 -11.14
CA SER A 205 1.47 -23.95 -10.84
C SER A 205 0.28 -24.23 -11.77
N ILE A 206 -0.51 -23.20 -12.10
CA ILE A 206 -1.63 -23.31 -13.04
C ILE A 206 -1.11 -23.58 -14.46
N VAL A 207 -0.03 -22.92 -14.89
CA VAL A 207 0.61 -23.20 -16.19
C VAL A 207 1.04 -24.66 -16.28
N ASP A 208 1.73 -25.17 -15.27
CA ASP A 208 2.19 -26.57 -15.25
C ASP A 208 1.02 -27.56 -15.28
N LEU A 209 -0.06 -27.25 -14.54
CA LEU A 209 -1.29 -28.06 -14.52
C LEU A 209 -2.01 -28.04 -15.87
N ASN A 210 -2.10 -26.87 -16.51
CA ASN A 210 -2.70 -26.73 -17.83
C ASN A 210 -1.87 -27.49 -18.88
N LEU A 211 -0.54 -27.38 -18.90
CA LEU A 211 0.31 -28.19 -19.79
C LEU A 211 0.11 -29.71 -19.57
N GLY A 212 0.00 -30.15 -18.31
CA GLY A 212 -0.29 -31.54 -17.98
C GLY A 212 -1.66 -32.00 -18.51
N ASN A 213 -2.68 -31.17 -18.39
CA ASN A 213 -4.02 -31.46 -18.92
C ASN A 213 -4.03 -31.53 -20.46
N MET A 214 -3.21 -30.73 -21.16
CA MET A 214 -3.12 -30.76 -22.63
C MET A 214 -2.55 -32.11 -23.07
N GLN A 215 -1.53 -32.60 -22.36
CA GLN A 215 -0.95 -33.90 -22.65
C GLN A 215 -1.97 -35.02 -22.43
N ARG A 216 -2.70 -34.99 -21.30
CA ARG A 216 -3.76 -35.98 -21.02
C ARG A 216 -4.87 -35.97 -22.07
N CYS A 217 -5.24 -34.80 -22.58
CA CYS A 217 -6.21 -34.69 -23.68
C CYS A 217 -5.67 -35.36 -24.96
N ARG A 218 -4.41 -35.11 -25.32
CA ARG A 218 -3.77 -35.78 -26.48
C ARG A 218 -3.73 -37.30 -26.32
N ASP A 219 -3.36 -37.79 -25.15
CA ASP A 219 -3.33 -39.23 -24.85
C ASP A 219 -4.75 -39.85 -24.96
N THR A 220 -5.76 -39.10 -24.52
CA THR A 220 -7.18 -39.50 -24.63
C THR A 220 -7.62 -39.55 -26.10
N VAL A 221 -7.25 -38.57 -26.93
CA VAL A 221 -7.53 -38.58 -28.37
C VAL A 221 -6.92 -39.82 -29.03
N SER A 222 -5.64 -40.12 -28.75
CA SER A 222 -4.99 -41.31 -29.31
C SER A 222 -5.66 -42.62 -28.87
N SER A 223 -6.11 -42.69 -27.62
CA SER A 223 -6.85 -43.85 -27.09
C SER A 223 -8.20 -44.03 -27.79
N ILE A 224 -8.91 -42.92 -28.03
CA ILE A 224 -10.17 -42.87 -28.78
C ILE A 224 -9.98 -43.34 -30.23
N GLU A 225 -8.92 -42.90 -30.91
CA GLU A 225 -8.62 -43.32 -32.29
C GLU A 225 -8.39 -44.83 -32.36
N THR A 226 -7.62 -45.37 -31.41
CA THR A 226 -7.36 -46.81 -31.29
C THR A 226 -8.65 -47.59 -31.03
N LEU A 227 -9.50 -47.11 -30.12
CA LEU A 227 -10.79 -47.74 -29.81
C LEU A 227 -11.73 -47.72 -31.02
N THR A 228 -11.78 -46.61 -31.76
CA THR A 228 -12.58 -46.46 -32.97
C THR A 228 -12.16 -47.49 -34.02
N LYS A 229 -10.85 -47.68 -34.22
CA LYS A 229 -10.32 -48.69 -35.13
C LYS A 229 -10.71 -50.11 -34.70
N ASN A 230 -10.55 -50.45 -33.42
CA ASN A 230 -10.90 -51.77 -32.90
C ASN A 230 -12.41 -52.07 -33.05
N LEU A 231 -13.27 -51.07 -32.84
CA LEU A 231 -14.71 -51.20 -33.04
C LEU A 231 -15.06 -51.41 -34.52
N ALA A 232 -14.36 -50.73 -35.45
CA ALA A 232 -14.54 -50.93 -36.88
C ALA A 232 -14.13 -52.36 -37.31
N ASP A 233 -12.99 -52.85 -36.82
CA ASP A 233 -12.54 -54.23 -37.08
C ASP A 233 -13.52 -55.28 -36.52
N LEU A 234 -14.08 -55.02 -35.33
CA LEU A 234 -15.11 -55.87 -34.73
C LEU A 234 -16.42 -55.84 -35.51
N ALA A 235 -16.80 -54.69 -36.09
CA ALA A 235 -17.99 -54.59 -36.96
C ALA A 235 -17.81 -55.44 -38.22
N VAL A 236 -16.65 -55.36 -38.86
CA VAL A 236 -16.32 -56.19 -40.04
C VAL A 236 -16.37 -57.69 -39.69
N THR A 237 -15.80 -58.08 -38.56
CA THR A 237 -15.80 -59.48 -38.09
C THR A 237 -17.23 -59.97 -37.82
N THR A 238 -18.05 -59.15 -37.14
CA THR A 238 -19.47 -59.45 -36.89
C THR A 238 -20.25 -59.63 -38.19
N GLN A 239 -20.00 -58.79 -39.19
CA GLN A 239 -20.63 -58.91 -40.51
C GLN A 239 -20.24 -60.20 -41.24
N GLN A 240 -19.00 -60.65 -41.09
CA GLN A 240 -18.56 -61.95 -41.63
C GLN A 240 -19.29 -63.11 -40.95
N ILE A 241 -19.48 -63.06 -39.62
CA ILE A 241 -20.25 -64.07 -38.87
C ILE A 241 -21.68 -64.14 -39.41
N GLU A 242 -22.35 -63.01 -39.63
CA GLU A 242 -23.70 -63.00 -40.21
C GLU A 242 -23.75 -63.66 -41.60
N ASN A 243 -22.73 -63.46 -42.42
CA ASN A 243 -22.63 -64.09 -43.73
C ASN A 243 -22.42 -65.62 -43.62
N PHE A 244 -21.58 -66.08 -42.70
CA PHE A 244 -21.43 -67.52 -42.42
C PHE A 244 -22.73 -68.14 -41.92
N VAL A 245 -23.46 -67.45 -41.04
CA VAL A 245 -24.76 -67.90 -40.53
C VAL A 245 -25.79 -68.04 -41.65
N LYS A 246 -25.81 -67.14 -42.64
CA LYS A 246 -26.66 -67.28 -43.84
C LYS A 246 -26.32 -68.55 -44.62
N VAL A 247 -25.03 -68.82 -44.84
CA VAL A 247 -24.57 -70.04 -45.53
C VAL A 247 -24.97 -71.30 -44.75
N ILE A 248 -24.77 -71.33 -43.43
CA ILE A 248 -25.17 -72.47 -42.57
C ILE A 248 -26.69 -72.69 -42.67
N THR A 249 -27.48 -71.61 -42.58
CA THR A 249 -28.95 -71.69 -42.69
C THR A 249 -29.38 -72.25 -44.06
N ASP A 250 -28.72 -71.82 -45.14
CA ASP A 250 -28.97 -72.33 -46.50
C ASP A 250 -28.60 -73.83 -46.63
N VAL A 251 -27.44 -74.22 -46.09
CA VAL A 251 -26.98 -75.62 -46.08
C VAL A 251 -27.95 -76.49 -45.28
N SER A 252 -28.30 -76.10 -44.06
CA SER A 252 -29.27 -76.82 -43.22
C SER A 252 -30.61 -76.98 -43.91
N ARG A 253 -31.11 -75.94 -44.61
CA ARG A 253 -32.36 -76.02 -45.39
C ARG A 253 -32.25 -77.03 -46.54
N LYS A 254 -31.14 -77.01 -47.29
CA LYS A 254 -30.90 -77.97 -48.39
C LYS A 254 -30.77 -79.39 -47.86
N THR A 255 -30.05 -79.61 -46.76
CA THR A 255 -29.92 -80.91 -46.09
C THR A 255 -31.26 -81.42 -45.60
N LYS A 256 -32.09 -80.56 -45.01
CA LYS A 256 -33.46 -80.89 -44.59
C LYS A 256 -34.35 -81.32 -45.76
N LEU A 257 -34.23 -80.66 -46.91
CA LEU A 257 -34.94 -81.03 -48.14
C LEU A 257 -34.44 -82.37 -48.71
N LEU A 258 -33.12 -82.59 -48.72
CA LEU A 258 -32.53 -83.87 -49.14
C LEU A 258 -32.99 -85.02 -48.25
N ALA A 259 -32.98 -84.81 -46.93
CA ALA A 259 -33.47 -85.78 -45.94
C ALA A 259 -34.97 -86.06 -46.11
N LEU A 260 -35.77 -85.03 -46.42
CA LEU A 260 -37.20 -85.21 -46.74
C LEU A 260 -37.39 -86.07 -47.99
N ASN A 261 -36.64 -85.79 -49.07
CA ASN A 261 -36.70 -86.58 -50.29
C ASN A 261 -36.28 -88.04 -50.04
N ALA A 262 -35.24 -88.26 -49.24
CA ALA A 262 -34.81 -89.60 -48.84
C ALA A 262 -35.86 -90.33 -47.99
N ALA A 263 -36.54 -89.64 -47.08
CA ALA A 263 -37.63 -90.20 -46.28
C ALA A 263 -38.83 -90.62 -47.15
N ILE A 264 -39.15 -89.83 -48.19
CA ILE A 264 -40.19 -90.14 -49.17
C ILE A 264 -39.82 -91.41 -49.96
N GLU A 265 -38.59 -91.51 -50.46
CA GLU A 265 -38.14 -92.67 -51.24
C GLU A 265 -38.02 -93.95 -50.38
N ALA A 266 -37.61 -93.79 -49.11
CA ALA A 266 -37.61 -94.87 -48.13
C ALA A 266 -39.02 -95.39 -47.85
N ALA A 267 -40.02 -94.50 -47.73
CA ALA A 267 -41.43 -94.90 -47.61
C ALA A 267 -41.94 -95.59 -48.88
N ARG A 268 -41.52 -95.13 -50.06
CA ARG A 268 -41.88 -95.73 -51.35
C ARG A 268 -41.34 -97.14 -51.54
N SER A 269 -40.17 -97.43 -50.98
CA SER A 269 -39.51 -98.74 -51.03
C SER A 269 -40.11 -99.78 -50.08
N GLY A 270 -41.14 -99.42 -49.30
CA GLY A 270 -41.87 -100.33 -48.41
C GLY A 270 -40.99 -100.98 -47.33
N GLU A 271 -41.08 -102.31 -47.18
CA GLU A 271 -40.33 -103.08 -46.17
C GLU A 271 -38.80 -102.93 -46.33
N TYR A 272 -38.29 -102.82 -47.56
CA TYR A 272 -36.86 -102.68 -47.85
C TYR A 272 -36.29 -101.29 -47.49
N GLY A 273 -37.15 -100.30 -47.26
CA GLY A 273 -36.76 -98.91 -46.94
C GLY A 273 -36.74 -98.55 -45.46
N ARG A 274 -37.14 -99.45 -44.54
CA ARG A 274 -37.27 -99.11 -43.09
C ARG A 274 -36.00 -98.55 -42.47
N GLY A 275 -34.84 -99.15 -42.75
CA GLY A 275 -33.55 -98.67 -42.24
C GLY A 275 -33.18 -97.28 -42.78
N PHE A 276 -33.40 -97.04 -44.08
CA PHE A 276 -33.18 -95.73 -44.71
C PHE A 276 -34.12 -94.64 -44.18
N SER A 277 -35.36 -95.00 -43.82
CA SER A 277 -36.32 -94.05 -43.23
C SER A 277 -35.85 -93.51 -41.88
N VAL A 278 -35.24 -94.36 -41.04
CA VAL A 278 -34.67 -93.94 -39.75
C VAL A 278 -33.52 -92.96 -39.98
N VAL A 279 -32.59 -93.27 -40.88
CA VAL A 279 -31.46 -92.39 -41.21
C VAL A 279 -31.95 -91.05 -41.77
N ALA A 280 -32.93 -91.07 -42.68
CA ALA A 280 -33.48 -89.85 -43.27
C ALA A 280 -34.15 -88.94 -42.21
N ASN A 281 -34.87 -89.51 -41.25
CA ASN A 281 -35.46 -88.76 -40.15
C ASN A 281 -34.39 -88.16 -39.20
N GLU A 282 -33.32 -88.90 -38.92
CA GLU A 282 -32.21 -88.42 -38.10
C GLU A 282 -31.48 -87.24 -38.77
N VAL A 283 -31.16 -87.35 -40.07
CA VAL A 283 -30.55 -86.27 -40.84
C VAL A 283 -31.46 -85.04 -40.87
N LYS A 284 -32.78 -85.23 -40.98
CA LYS A 284 -33.75 -84.14 -40.93
C LYS A 284 -33.78 -83.45 -39.56
N ALA A 285 -33.67 -84.21 -38.46
CA ALA A 285 -33.60 -83.68 -37.11
C ALA A 285 -32.32 -82.86 -36.90
N LEU A 286 -31.15 -83.40 -37.28
CA LEU A 286 -29.87 -82.70 -37.24
C LEU A 286 -29.88 -81.41 -38.07
N ALA A 287 -30.49 -81.43 -39.25
CA ALA A 287 -30.63 -80.24 -40.09
C ALA A 287 -31.51 -79.15 -39.43
N ASN A 288 -32.59 -79.54 -38.73
CA ASN A 288 -33.40 -78.60 -37.95
C ASN A 288 -32.62 -78.00 -36.78
N GLU A 289 -31.86 -78.83 -36.07
CA GLU A 289 -31.04 -78.40 -34.93
C GLU A 289 -29.97 -77.41 -35.39
N ALA A 290 -29.28 -77.69 -36.51
CA ALA A 290 -28.32 -76.78 -37.12
C ALA A 290 -28.97 -75.46 -37.59
N GLU A 291 -30.19 -75.50 -38.15
CA GLU A 291 -30.95 -74.29 -38.52
C GLU A 291 -31.29 -73.44 -37.28
N ASN A 292 -31.68 -74.07 -36.18
CA ASN A 292 -32.00 -73.37 -34.92
C ASN A 292 -30.74 -72.78 -34.28
N ALA A 293 -29.65 -73.53 -34.21
CA ALA A 293 -28.36 -73.03 -33.72
C ALA A 293 -27.88 -71.83 -34.55
N ALA A 294 -28.02 -71.88 -35.88
CA ALA A 294 -27.69 -70.75 -36.75
C ALA A 294 -28.55 -69.51 -36.45
N LYS A 295 -29.84 -69.67 -36.14
CA LYS A 295 -30.71 -68.55 -35.73
C LYS A 295 -30.25 -67.92 -34.41
N ASP A 296 -29.82 -68.72 -33.44
CA ASP A 296 -29.29 -68.20 -32.18
C ASP A 296 -27.98 -67.42 -32.37
N VAL A 297 -27.05 -67.93 -33.20
CA VAL A 297 -25.82 -67.19 -33.57
C VAL A 297 -26.16 -65.90 -34.31
N LYS A 298 -27.17 -65.89 -35.19
CA LYS A 298 -27.65 -64.67 -35.85
C LYS A 298 -28.09 -63.61 -34.84
N ARG A 299 -28.87 -64.02 -33.83
CA ARG A 299 -29.33 -63.11 -32.78
C ARG A 299 -28.13 -62.53 -32.02
N GLN A 300 -27.17 -63.37 -31.63
CA GLN A 300 -25.97 -62.92 -30.92
C GLN A 300 -25.13 -61.94 -31.77
N ALA A 301 -24.94 -62.20 -33.07
CA ALA A 301 -24.24 -61.29 -33.97
C ALA A 301 -24.95 -59.93 -34.07
N SER A 302 -26.29 -59.93 -34.15
CA SER A 302 -27.08 -58.69 -34.14
C SER A 302 -26.98 -57.93 -32.81
N ASP A 303 -26.93 -58.63 -31.68
CA ASP A 303 -26.71 -58.03 -30.36
C ASP A 303 -25.33 -57.37 -30.27
N ILE A 304 -24.29 -58.04 -30.77
CA ILE A 304 -22.93 -57.51 -30.85
C ILE A 304 -22.88 -56.26 -31.74
N GLN A 305 -23.53 -56.29 -32.92
CA GLN A 305 -23.55 -55.12 -33.81
C GLN A 305 -24.19 -53.91 -33.14
N ARG A 306 -25.32 -54.10 -32.43
CA ARG A 306 -25.96 -53.01 -31.66
C ARG A 306 -25.06 -52.48 -30.55
N ALA A 307 -24.31 -53.35 -29.88
CA ALA A 307 -23.34 -52.94 -28.87
C ALA A 307 -22.20 -52.12 -29.47
N ILE A 308 -21.72 -52.48 -30.66
CA ILE A 308 -20.71 -51.71 -31.41
C ILE A 308 -21.23 -50.33 -31.79
N ASP A 309 -22.44 -50.25 -32.35
CA ASP A 309 -23.04 -48.97 -32.76
C ASP A 309 -23.22 -48.03 -31.55
N CYS A 310 -23.63 -48.58 -30.40
CA CYS A 310 -23.72 -47.85 -29.14
C CYS A 310 -22.34 -47.34 -28.68
N ALA A 311 -21.31 -48.19 -28.73
CA ALA A 311 -19.95 -47.81 -28.37
C ALA A 311 -19.39 -46.70 -29.27
N ILE A 312 -19.63 -46.77 -30.59
CA ILE A 312 -19.21 -45.71 -31.54
C ILE A 312 -19.86 -44.37 -31.19
N ASN A 313 -21.15 -44.36 -30.87
CA ASN A 313 -21.84 -43.14 -30.45
C ASN A 313 -21.24 -42.54 -29.15
N GLN A 314 -20.91 -43.40 -28.18
CA GLN A 314 -20.25 -42.95 -26.94
C GLN A 314 -18.85 -42.40 -27.20
N VAL A 315 -18.06 -43.04 -28.06
CA VAL A 315 -16.71 -42.59 -28.44
C VAL A 315 -16.77 -41.24 -29.15
N THR A 316 -17.75 -41.04 -30.03
CA THR A 316 -17.98 -39.75 -30.70
C THR A 316 -18.35 -38.65 -29.70
N GLY A 317 -19.16 -38.97 -28.69
CA GLY A 317 -19.45 -38.05 -27.58
C GLY A 317 -18.19 -37.68 -26.78
N SER A 318 -17.35 -38.66 -26.46
CA SER A 318 -16.07 -38.44 -25.78
C SER A 318 -15.11 -37.58 -26.60
N GLN A 319 -15.06 -37.75 -27.93
CA GLN A 319 -14.27 -36.88 -28.81
C GLN A 319 -14.69 -35.42 -28.70
N LYS A 320 -16.00 -35.17 -28.72
CA LYS A 320 -16.53 -33.81 -28.61
C LYS A 320 -16.17 -33.18 -27.26
N LEU A 321 -16.31 -33.94 -26.16
CA LEU A 321 -15.94 -33.47 -24.83
C LEU A 321 -14.45 -33.10 -24.75
N VAL A 322 -13.57 -33.90 -25.34
CA VAL A 322 -12.12 -33.59 -25.37
C VAL A 322 -11.83 -32.32 -26.18
N GLN A 323 -12.54 -32.09 -27.30
CA GLN A 323 -12.42 -30.84 -28.06
C GLN A 323 -12.90 -29.62 -27.27
N GLU A 324 -14.00 -29.75 -26.53
CA GLU A 324 -14.50 -28.70 -25.65
C GLU A 324 -13.51 -28.38 -24.52
N ILE A 325 -12.86 -29.40 -23.95
CA ILE A 325 -11.79 -29.23 -22.95
C ILE A 325 -10.59 -28.49 -23.58
N ASP A 326 -10.11 -28.90 -24.75
CA ASP A 326 -8.98 -28.26 -25.43
C ASP A 326 -9.24 -26.76 -25.72
N ALA A 327 -10.46 -26.41 -26.16
CA ALA A 327 -10.87 -25.03 -26.34
C ALA A 327 -10.94 -24.23 -25.01
N GLY A 328 -11.44 -24.86 -23.95
CA GLY A 328 -11.44 -24.27 -22.61
C GLY A 328 -10.03 -23.96 -22.11
N MET A 329 -9.11 -24.89 -22.35
CA MET A 329 -7.71 -24.74 -21.96
C MET A 329 -6.97 -23.63 -22.71
N ALA A 330 -7.29 -23.41 -24.00
CA ALA A 330 -6.77 -22.27 -24.74
C ALA A 330 -7.21 -20.94 -24.12
N THR A 331 -8.47 -20.87 -23.70
CA THR A 331 -9.04 -19.69 -23.00
C THR A 331 -8.38 -19.48 -21.63
N GLU A 332 -8.14 -20.56 -20.87
CA GLU A 332 -7.38 -20.49 -19.61
C GLU A 332 -5.97 -19.95 -19.83
N SER A 333 -5.29 -20.38 -20.90
CA SER A 333 -3.94 -19.92 -21.24
C SER A 333 -3.90 -18.41 -21.51
N GLU A 334 -4.91 -17.88 -22.20
CA GLU A 334 -5.06 -16.44 -22.41
C GLU A 334 -5.26 -15.68 -21.08
N ALA A 335 -6.16 -16.17 -20.23
CA ALA A 335 -6.41 -15.60 -18.90
C ALA A 335 -5.15 -15.57 -18.02
N ILE A 336 -4.35 -16.64 -18.06
CA ILE A 336 -3.05 -16.72 -17.38
C ILE A 336 -2.08 -15.64 -17.92
N GLY A 337 -2.08 -15.40 -19.24
CA GLY A 337 -1.30 -14.33 -19.85
C GLY A 337 -1.64 -12.93 -19.30
N PHE A 338 -2.94 -12.65 -19.14
CA PHE A 338 -3.39 -11.40 -18.51
C PHE A 338 -2.97 -11.31 -17.05
N GLN A 339 -3.11 -12.38 -16.27
CA GLN A 339 -2.70 -12.42 -14.86
C GLN A 339 -1.20 -12.15 -14.70
N ASN A 340 -0.35 -12.76 -15.54
CA ASN A 340 1.09 -12.56 -15.50
C ASN A 340 1.47 -11.09 -15.79
N THR A 341 0.77 -10.46 -16.75
CA THR A 341 0.95 -9.03 -17.05
C THR A 341 0.55 -8.17 -15.86
N ALA A 342 -0.60 -8.43 -15.25
CA ALA A 342 -1.07 -7.69 -14.07
C ALA A 342 -0.11 -7.80 -12.88
N VAL A 343 0.46 -8.99 -12.62
CA VAL A 343 1.45 -9.18 -11.55
C VAL A 343 2.72 -8.36 -11.82
N ARG A 344 3.21 -8.31 -13.07
CA ARG A 344 4.35 -7.45 -13.43
C ARG A 344 4.07 -5.96 -13.25
N GLU A 345 2.86 -5.51 -13.58
CA GLU A 345 2.43 -4.14 -13.33
C GLU A 345 2.38 -3.83 -11.83
N ILE A 346 1.86 -4.74 -11.02
CA ILE A 346 1.89 -4.61 -9.55
C ILE A 346 3.34 -4.46 -9.07
N SER A 347 4.26 -5.33 -9.49
CA SER A 347 5.67 -5.23 -9.10
C SER A 347 6.31 -3.90 -9.51
N THR A 348 5.97 -3.39 -10.69
CA THR A 348 6.45 -2.09 -11.18
C THR A 348 5.89 -0.94 -10.34
N ASN A 349 4.59 -0.96 -10.06
CA ASN A 349 3.94 0.05 -9.22
C ASN A 349 4.49 0.05 -7.80
N LEU A 350 4.81 -1.12 -7.24
CA LEU A 350 5.47 -1.23 -5.93
C LEU A 350 6.84 -0.53 -5.92
N ALA A 351 7.63 -0.71 -6.98
CA ALA A 351 8.91 -0.01 -7.10
C ALA A 351 8.74 1.52 -7.18
N ILE A 352 7.76 2.00 -7.98
CA ILE A 352 7.46 3.43 -8.11
C ILE A 352 7.00 4.04 -6.79
N VAL A 353 6.11 3.36 -6.06
CA VAL A 353 5.61 3.85 -4.76
C VAL A 353 6.72 3.85 -3.72
N SER A 354 7.58 2.82 -3.72
CA SER A 354 8.77 2.76 -2.85
C SER A 354 9.71 3.95 -3.10
N GLU A 355 10.04 4.22 -4.36
CA GLU A 355 10.88 5.35 -4.74
C GLU A 355 10.23 6.69 -4.37
N SER A 356 8.93 6.83 -4.60
CA SER A 356 8.16 8.03 -4.25
C SER A 356 8.15 8.29 -2.75
N ALA A 357 8.01 7.24 -1.93
CA ALA A 357 8.07 7.33 -0.48
C ALA A 357 9.45 7.79 0.01
N HIS A 358 10.53 7.23 -0.56
CA HIS A 358 11.90 7.69 -0.27
C HIS A 358 12.15 9.13 -0.73
N GLY A 359 11.64 9.52 -1.90
CA GLY A 359 11.74 10.87 -2.44
C GLY A 359 11.04 11.91 -1.57
N LEU A 360 9.88 11.55 -0.98
CA LEU A 360 9.15 12.43 -0.07
C LEU A 360 9.98 12.79 1.17
N ARG A 361 10.67 11.80 1.77
CA ARG A 361 11.59 12.04 2.90
C ARG A 361 12.69 13.03 2.54
N ALA A 362 13.30 12.87 1.37
CA ALA A 362 14.36 13.75 0.92
C ALA A 362 13.87 15.21 0.81
N ARG A 363 12.67 15.42 0.26
CA ARG A 363 12.07 16.77 0.14
C ARG A 363 11.77 17.40 1.50
N PHE A 364 11.27 16.63 2.47
CA PHE A 364 11.03 17.15 3.82
C PHE A 364 12.33 17.54 4.54
N LYS A 365 13.40 16.76 4.39
CA LYS A 365 14.72 17.15 4.91
C LYS A 365 15.23 18.47 4.34
N THR A 366 14.93 18.78 3.08
CA THR A 366 15.35 20.05 2.45
C THR A 366 14.49 21.25 2.88
N LEU A 367 13.22 21.04 3.21
CA LEU A 367 12.32 22.07 3.76
C LEU A 367 12.76 22.54 5.16
N ASP A 368 13.43 21.67 5.90
CA ASP A 368 13.90 21.89 7.27
C ASP A 368 15.18 22.76 7.34
N VAL A 369 15.81 23.04 6.18
CA VAL A 369 17.06 23.82 6.05
C VAL A 369 16.82 25.25 5.54
N ALA A 370 15.62 25.55 5.03
CA ALA A 370 15.22 26.87 4.52
C ALA A 370 14.43 27.66 5.59
#